data_AF-A0A1Z8B9N4-F1
#
_entry.id   AF-A0A1Z8B9N4-F1
#
_cell.length_a   1.000
_cell.length_b   1.000
_cell.length_c   1.000
_cell.angle_alpha   90.00
_cell.angle_beta   90.00
_cell.angle_gamma   90.00
#
_symmetry.space_group_name_H-M   'P 1'
#
loop_
_entity.id
_entity.type
_entity.pdbx_description
1 polymer ?
#
loop_
_entity_poly.entity_id
_entity_poly.type
_entity_poly.pdbx_seq_one_letter_code
_entity_poly.pdbx_strand_id
1 'polypeptide(L)'
;MKNLKTLALSLSIAAFLSCKGNTQGNQIATIDEFIEAPVIIANTKPATIQIALLLDTSNSMDGLIDQAKTQLWDIVNKMSSAQCNDQQALLEIAIYEYGNSRLSANDGFVREVLSFSTDLDLISKELFSLRTNGGEEYCGTVIDKSLKHLEWKDGKNDLKMIFIAGNEGFNQGSVPFSSSIAQAIEKDVTVNTIFCGDWNTGTQLRWKEGAVLGKGEYMNLDHNQKSTYVATPYDDEILEWNKKLNNTYVYYGRQGEDKKMAQVQMDEMVQEASIQANVKRSVAKSSSNYRNSTWDLVDAMEDEEAREGFFKSENLATLPDSLRNKSKKEITAFAKVKKQERTSIQNKIQELNKKRDNYIKKQSLSESNGLESAMFQAIKKQSSSKEYTWD
;
A
#
# COMPACT_ATOMS: atom_id res chain seq x y z
N MET A 1 -6.22 -33.43 -115.65
CA MET A 1 -6.41 -34.89 -115.49
C MET A 1 -6.24 -35.23 -114.03
N LYS A 2 -7.20 -35.97 -113.44
CA LYS A 2 -7.15 -36.69 -112.14
C LYS A 2 -7.07 -35.81 -110.87
N ASN A 3 -8.16 -35.75 -110.08
CA ASN A 3 -8.44 -36.60 -108.90
C ASN A 3 -7.56 -36.21 -107.69
N LEU A 4 -7.96 -36.19 -106.41
CA LEU A 4 -9.18 -36.50 -105.66
C LEU A 4 -8.73 -36.45 -104.17
N LYS A 5 -9.53 -35.87 -103.25
CA LYS A 5 -9.51 -36.09 -101.76
C LYS A 5 -8.20 -35.65 -101.04
N THR A 6 -8.13 -35.23 -99.77
CA THR A 6 -8.95 -35.45 -98.57
C THR A 6 -8.51 -34.44 -97.49
N LEU A 7 -9.49 -33.98 -96.72
CA LEU A 7 -9.49 -33.60 -95.29
C LEU A 7 -8.18 -33.79 -94.48
N ALA A 8 -7.72 -32.72 -93.80
CA ALA A 8 -7.35 -32.76 -92.38
C ALA A 8 -7.02 -31.36 -91.84
N LEU A 9 -7.59 -31.09 -90.67
CA LEU A 9 -7.60 -29.88 -89.87
C LEU A 9 -6.29 -29.73 -89.08
N SER A 10 -5.55 -28.63 -89.25
CA SER A 10 -4.53 -28.18 -88.29
C SER A 10 -4.14 -26.71 -88.53
N LEU A 11 -4.95 -25.77 -88.02
CA LEU A 11 -4.57 -24.37 -88.01
C LEU A 11 -3.60 -24.13 -86.83
N SER A 12 -2.32 -24.04 -87.20
CA SER A 12 -1.23 -23.60 -86.34
C SER A 12 -1.28 -22.07 -86.26
N ILE A 13 -1.43 -21.50 -85.07
CA ILE A 13 -1.25 -20.06 -84.85
C ILE A 13 0.10 -19.82 -84.19
N ALA A 14 0.79 -18.85 -84.79
CA ALA A 14 2.18 -18.48 -84.62
C ALA A 14 2.54 -18.00 -83.22
N ALA A 15 3.77 -18.34 -82.85
CA ALA A 15 4.51 -17.75 -81.74
C ALA A 15 4.87 -16.30 -82.03
N PHE A 16 4.60 -15.41 -81.07
CA PHE A 16 5.39 -14.20 -80.84
C PHE A 16 5.92 -14.25 -79.41
N LEU A 17 7.24 -14.21 -79.30
CA LEU A 17 8.01 -14.06 -78.08
C LEU A 17 7.84 -12.63 -77.54
N SER A 18 7.60 -12.48 -76.23
CA SER A 18 8.33 -11.48 -75.44
C SER A 18 8.22 -11.73 -73.93
N CYS A 19 9.41 -11.84 -73.31
CA CYS A 19 9.78 -11.60 -71.92
C CYS A 19 8.85 -12.09 -70.78
N LYS A 20 9.15 -13.28 -70.23
CA LYS A 20 8.76 -13.66 -68.86
C LYS A 20 9.70 -13.00 -67.85
N GLY A 21 9.23 -11.96 -67.18
CA GLY A 21 9.67 -11.62 -65.84
C GLY A 21 9.06 -12.63 -64.87
N ASN A 22 9.91 -13.42 -64.21
CA ASN A 22 9.48 -14.45 -63.27
C ASN A 22 9.40 -13.82 -61.88
N THR A 23 8.23 -13.29 -61.53
CA THR A 23 7.93 -12.86 -60.15
C THR A 23 7.82 -14.13 -59.31
N GLN A 24 8.77 -14.36 -58.41
CA GLN A 24 8.63 -15.38 -57.37
C GLN A 24 7.39 -15.02 -56.54
N GLY A 25 6.40 -15.90 -56.55
CA GLY A 25 5.26 -15.83 -55.66
C GLY A 25 5.77 -15.96 -54.23
N ASN A 26 5.70 -14.87 -53.47
CA ASN A 26 5.82 -14.93 -52.03
C ASN A 26 4.69 -15.81 -51.49
N GLN A 27 5.08 -16.95 -50.93
CA GLN A 27 4.24 -17.68 -50.00
C GLN A 27 3.89 -16.72 -48.86
N ILE A 28 2.65 -16.25 -48.85
CA ILE A 28 2.08 -15.62 -47.65
C ILE A 28 1.91 -16.78 -46.67
N ALA A 29 2.83 -16.87 -45.72
CA ALA A 29 2.65 -17.70 -44.54
C ALA A 29 1.35 -17.22 -43.87
N THR A 30 0.37 -18.12 -43.78
CA THR A 30 -0.77 -17.95 -42.89
C THR A 30 -0.22 -18.00 -41.47
N ILE A 31 0.15 -16.85 -40.94
CA ILE A 31 0.20 -16.64 -39.49
C ILE A 31 -1.25 -16.71 -39.05
N ASP A 32 -1.65 -17.88 -38.52
CA ASP A 32 -2.79 -17.97 -37.60
C ASP A 32 -2.41 -17.13 -36.38
N GLU A 33 -2.66 -15.83 -36.50
CA GLU A 33 -2.68 -14.92 -35.37
C GLU A 33 -3.90 -15.34 -34.55
N PHE A 34 -3.65 -16.20 -33.56
CA PHE A 34 -4.57 -16.39 -32.45
C PHE A 34 -4.78 -15.01 -31.84
N ILE A 35 -5.83 -14.33 -32.28
CA ILE A 35 -6.42 -13.24 -31.54
C ILE A 35 -6.96 -13.90 -30.28
N GLU A 36 -6.14 -13.96 -29.23
CA GLU A 36 -6.65 -14.16 -27.88
C GLU A 36 -7.70 -13.07 -27.69
N ALA A 37 -8.96 -13.50 -27.59
CA ALA A 37 -10.01 -12.63 -27.11
C ALA A 37 -9.50 -11.98 -25.83
N PRO A 38 -9.67 -10.67 -25.64
CA PRO A 38 -9.20 -10.02 -24.42
C PRO A 38 -9.77 -10.82 -23.27
N VAL A 39 -8.88 -11.37 -22.44
CA VAL A 39 -9.27 -12.00 -21.18
C VAL A 39 -10.11 -10.93 -20.50
N ILE A 40 -11.41 -11.19 -20.37
CA ILE A 40 -12.27 -10.41 -19.50
C ILE A 40 -11.73 -10.75 -18.11
N ILE A 41 -10.73 -9.98 -17.67
CA ILE A 41 -10.35 -9.92 -16.27
C ILE A 41 -11.65 -9.49 -15.62
N ALA A 42 -12.32 -10.43 -14.96
CA ALA A 42 -13.48 -10.13 -14.14
C ALA A 42 -13.15 -8.89 -13.32
N ASN A 43 -14.12 -8.02 -13.06
CA ASN A 43 -13.99 -6.92 -12.10
C ASN A 43 -13.65 -7.49 -10.71
N THR A 44 -12.42 -7.94 -10.51
CA THR A 44 -11.89 -8.42 -9.25
C THR A 44 -11.48 -7.18 -8.51
N LYS A 45 -12.14 -6.94 -7.38
CA LYS A 45 -11.68 -5.93 -6.44
C LYS A 45 -10.21 -6.22 -6.12
N PRO A 46 -9.34 -5.21 -6.02
CA PRO A 46 -7.94 -5.42 -5.69
C PRO A 46 -7.80 -6.22 -4.39
N ALA A 47 -6.80 -7.10 -4.33
CA ALA A 47 -6.49 -7.79 -3.09
C ALA A 47 -6.10 -6.78 -2.00
N THR A 48 -6.46 -7.07 -0.75
CA THR A 48 -6.20 -6.19 0.39
C THR A 48 -5.12 -6.76 1.28
N ILE A 49 -4.21 -5.91 1.76
CA ILE A 49 -3.28 -6.19 2.84
C ILE A 49 -3.82 -5.50 4.09
N GLN A 50 -4.42 -6.26 4.99
CA GLN A 50 -4.94 -5.80 6.27
C GLN A 50 -3.93 -6.04 7.39
N ILE A 51 -3.48 -4.95 8.01
CA ILE A 51 -2.51 -4.96 9.11
C ILE A 51 -3.15 -4.37 10.36
N ALA A 52 -3.31 -5.17 11.41
CA ALA A 52 -3.66 -4.67 12.73
C ALA A 52 -2.40 -4.48 13.58
N LEU A 53 -2.09 -3.24 13.92
CA LEU A 53 -1.00 -2.88 14.84
C LEU A 53 -1.55 -2.86 16.27
N LEU A 54 -1.13 -3.82 17.09
CA LEU A 54 -1.49 -3.89 18.50
C LEU A 54 -0.27 -3.40 19.29
N LEU A 55 -0.32 -2.17 19.79
CA LEU A 55 0.82 -1.49 20.38
C LEU A 55 0.67 -1.40 21.89
N ASP A 56 1.65 -1.92 22.62
CA ASP A 56 1.74 -1.63 24.04
C ASP A 56 2.07 -0.15 24.26
N THR A 57 1.33 0.48 25.16
CA THR A 57 1.48 1.87 25.57
C THR A 57 1.82 1.97 27.06
N SER A 58 2.51 0.99 27.61
CA SER A 58 3.12 1.04 28.94
C SER A 58 4.30 2.05 28.98
N ASN A 59 4.77 2.43 30.18
CA ASN A 59 5.76 3.49 30.36
C ASN A 59 7.12 3.22 29.69
N SER A 60 7.46 1.96 29.42
CA SER A 60 8.71 1.56 28.76
C SER A 60 8.67 1.68 27.23
N MET A 61 7.49 1.96 26.65
CA MET A 61 7.24 1.78 25.22
C MET A 61 7.32 3.05 24.37
N ASP A 62 7.76 4.19 24.94
CA ASP A 62 7.91 5.44 24.20
C ASP A 62 8.78 5.25 22.95
N GLY A 63 9.89 4.52 23.08
CA GLY A 63 10.80 4.23 21.98
C GLY A 63 10.16 3.43 20.84
N LEU A 64 9.32 2.44 21.15
CA LEU A 64 8.59 1.68 20.13
C LEU A 64 7.59 2.59 19.41
N ILE A 65 6.83 3.39 20.15
CA ILE A 65 5.83 4.28 19.58
C ILE A 65 6.51 5.31 18.66
N ASP A 66 7.66 5.85 19.07
CA ASP A 66 8.44 6.78 18.24
C ASP A 66 9.01 6.10 16.99
N GLN A 67 9.44 4.84 17.09
CA GLN A 67 9.80 4.04 15.92
C GLN A 67 8.59 3.82 14.99
N ALA A 68 7.42 3.47 15.51
CA ALA A 68 6.21 3.28 14.72
C ALA A 68 5.79 4.58 14.00
N LYS A 69 5.82 5.73 14.69
CA LYS A 69 5.54 7.06 14.11
C LYS A 69 6.47 7.39 12.94
N THR A 70 7.76 7.06 13.06
CA THR A 70 8.77 7.39 12.05
C THR A 70 8.89 6.38 10.91
N GLN A 71 8.49 5.12 11.13
CA GLN A 71 8.62 4.02 10.16
C GLN A 71 7.33 3.63 9.44
N LEU A 72 6.17 4.19 9.82
CA LEU A 72 4.90 3.99 9.09
C LEU A 72 5.08 4.15 7.57
N TRP A 73 5.77 5.21 7.16
CA TRP A 73 5.94 5.54 5.75
C TRP A 73 6.83 4.55 5.01
N ASP A 74 7.76 3.88 5.69
CA ASP A 74 8.53 2.81 5.08
C ASP A 74 7.66 1.57 4.80
N ILE A 75 6.79 1.23 5.75
CA ILE A 75 5.81 0.15 5.58
C ILE A 75 4.93 0.49 4.38
N VAL A 76 4.37 1.70 4.31
CA VAL A 76 3.56 2.15 3.18
C VAL A 76 4.34 2.07 1.86
N ASN A 77 5.58 2.55 1.82
CA ASN A 77 6.41 2.54 0.62
C ASN A 77 6.65 1.10 0.12
N LYS A 78 6.97 0.18 1.03
CA LYS A 78 7.15 -1.24 0.71
C LYS A 78 5.86 -1.91 0.26
N MET A 79 4.74 -1.62 0.92
CA MET A 79 3.44 -2.17 0.52
C MET A 79 2.95 -1.59 -0.81
N SER A 80 3.41 -0.39 -1.17
CA SER A 80 3.10 0.22 -2.46
C SER A 80 3.78 -0.49 -3.63
N SER A 81 4.78 -1.36 -3.41
CA SER A 81 5.32 -2.22 -4.48
C SER A 81 4.64 -3.60 -4.55
N ALA A 82 3.70 -3.89 -3.64
CA ALA A 82 2.97 -5.16 -3.64
C ALA A 82 1.86 -5.15 -4.69
N GLN A 83 1.96 -6.05 -5.66
CA GLN A 83 0.92 -6.32 -6.64
C GLN A 83 0.37 -7.73 -6.42
N CYS A 84 -0.91 -7.92 -6.65
CA CYS A 84 -1.56 -9.23 -6.67
C CYS A 84 -2.35 -9.33 -7.96
N ASN A 85 -2.11 -10.37 -8.77
CA ASN A 85 -2.72 -10.54 -10.09
C ASN A 85 -2.60 -9.28 -10.98
N ASP A 86 -1.40 -8.71 -11.04
CA ASP A 86 -1.07 -7.50 -11.80
C ASP A 86 -1.88 -6.24 -11.39
N GLN A 87 -2.59 -6.30 -10.26
CA GLN A 87 -3.29 -5.17 -9.66
C GLN A 87 -2.58 -4.74 -8.38
N GLN A 88 -2.49 -3.43 -8.15
CA GLN A 88 -1.95 -2.89 -6.90
C GLN A 88 -2.78 -3.39 -5.71
N ALA A 89 -2.13 -4.00 -4.73
CA ALA A 89 -2.81 -4.39 -3.51
C ALA A 89 -3.14 -3.16 -2.64
N LEU A 90 -4.34 -3.13 -2.08
CA LEU A 90 -4.81 -2.05 -1.20
C LEU A 90 -4.30 -2.28 0.22
N LEU A 91 -3.66 -1.28 0.82
CA LEU A 91 -3.24 -1.32 2.21
C LEU A 91 -4.32 -0.78 3.15
N GLU A 92 -4.73 -1.57 4.14
CA GLU A 92 -5.59 -1.14 5.25
C GLU A 92 -4.86 -1.36 6.58
N ILE A 93 -4.81 -0.33 7.42
CA ILE A 93 -4.17 -0.40 8.75
C ILE A 93 -5.20 -0.10 9.82
N ALA A 94 -5.23 -0.93 10.85
CA ALA A 94 -5.94 -0.70 12.11
C ALA A 94 -4.92 -0.53 13.25
N ILE A 95 -5.31 0.23 14.28
CA ILE A 95 -4.46 0.49 15.45
C ILE A 95 -5.26 0.19 16.71
N TYR A 96 -4.65 -0.61 17.57
CA TYR A 96 -5.07 -0.83 18.95
C TYR A 96 -3.96 -0.40 19.88
N GLU A 97 -4.34 0.11 21.04
CA GLU A 97 -3.44 0.24 22.18
C GLU A 97 -3.88 -0.68 23.32
N TYR A 98 -2.90 -1.18 24.05
CA TYR A 98 -3.09 -1.95 25.27
C TYR A 98 -1.99 -1.62 26.29
N GLY A 99 -2.04 -2.23 27.48
CA GLY A 99 -0.99 -2.07 28.50
C GLY A 99 -0.99 -0.71 29.21
N ASN A 100 -2.13 0.00 29.21
CA ASN A 100 -2.22 1.34 29.76
C ASN A 100 -3.28 1.46 30.86
N SER A 101 -2.87 1.89 32.06
CA SER A 101 -3.78 2.01 33.21
C SER A 101 -4.85 3.09 33.08
N ARG A 102 -4.75 4.01 32.08
CA ARG A 102 -5.84 4.94 31.76
C ARG A 102 -6.99 4.24 31.03
N LEU A 103 -6.76 3.05 30.49
CA LEU A 103 -7.77 2.29 29.78
C LEU A 103 -8.74 1.61 30.76
N SER A 104 -9.96 1.41 30.29
CA SER A 104 -11.03 0.78 31.06
C SER A 104 -10.67 -0.66 31.40
N ALA A 105 -10.68 -1.00 32.69
CA ALA A 105 -10.50 -2.38 33.16
C ALA A 105 -11.64 -3.30 32.67
N ASN A 106 -12.85 -2.76 32.50
CA ASN A 106 -13.98 -3.50 31.90
C ASN A 106 -13.68 -3.91 30.45
N ASP A 107 -12.83 -3.14 29.78
CA ASP A 107 -12.35 -3.41 28.44
C ASP A 107 -11.05 -4.22 28.43
N GLY A 108 -10.60 -4.72 29.57
CA GLY A 108 -9.34 -5.46 29.70
C GLY A 108 -8.12 -4.61 29.37
N PHE A 109 -8.19 -3.29 29.62
CA PHE A 109 -7.13 -2.33 29.29
C PHE A 109 -6.77 -2.31 27.80
N VAL A 110 -7.77 -2.48 26.93
CA VAL A 110 -7.62 -2.46 25.46
C VAL A 110 -8.54 -1.41 24.86
N ARG A 111 -8.01 -0.61 23.92
CA ARG A 111 -8.79 0.35 23.14
C ARG A 111 -8.50 0.20 21.66
N GLU A 112 -9.57 0.11 20.87
CA GLU A 112 -9.49 0.35 19.43
C GLU A 112 -9.27 1.86 19.20
N VAL A 113 -8.11 2.20 18.65
CA VAL A 113 -7.76 3.59 18.34
C VAL A 113 -8.26 3.95 16.94
N LEU A 114 -8.10 3.02 16.00
CA LEU A 114 -8.51 3.17 14.62
C LEU A 114 -8.91 1.80 14.05
N SER A 115 -10.14 1.68 13.53
CA SER A 115 -10.55 0.54 12.70
C SER A 115 -9.75 0.49 11.40
N PHE A 116 -9.91 -0.54 10.55
CA PHE A 116 -9.22 -0.57 9.26
C PHE A 116 -9.50 0.67 8.42
N SER A 117 -8.42 1.36 8.04
CA SER A 117 -8.46 2.60 7.28
C SER A 117 -7.44 2.56 6.14
N THR A 118 -7.77 3.22 5.04
CA THR A 118 -6.84 3.51 3.93
C THR A 118 -6.30 4.95 4.00
N ASP A 119 -6.83 5.78 4.91
CA ASP A 119 -6.40 7.17 5.12
C ASP A 119 -5.10 7.19 5.93
N LEU A 120 -3.98 7.26 5.21
CA LEU A 120 -2.63 7.24 5.79
C LEU A 120 -2.34 8.44 6.69
N ASP A 121 -2.98 9.58 6.45
CA ASP A 121 -2.83 10.77 7.29
C ASP A 121 -3.58 10.61 8.61
N LEU A 122 -4.77 9.98 8.58
CA LEU A 122 -5.49 9.60 9.79
C LEU A 122 -4.71 8.54 10.58
N ILE A 123 -4.18 7.51 9.93
CA ILE A 123 -3.36 6.47 10.57
C ILE A 123 -2.14 7.13 11.25
N SER A 124 -1.43 8.00 10.53
CA SER A 124 -0.29 8.73 11.08
C SER A 124 -0.70 9.60 12.27
N LYS A 125 -1.77 10.37 12.14
CA LYS A 125 -2.31 11.20 13.22
C LYS A 125 -2.60 10.39 14.48
N GLU A 126 -3.26 9.25 14.35
CA GLU A 126 -3.58 8.40 15.49
C GLU A 126 -2.33 7.76 16.13
N LEU A 127 -1.33 7.35 15.35
CA LEU A 127 -0.04 6.92 15.91
C LEU A 127 0.65 8.06 16.68
N PHE A 128 0.58 9.29 16.17
CA PHE A 128 1.12 10.46 16.86
C PHE A 128 0.30 10.86 18.10
N SER A 129 -0.96 10.42 18.22
CA SER A 129 -1.84 10.72 19.36
C SER A 129 -1.61 9.78 20.55
N LEU A 130 -1.00 8.60 20.32
CA LEU A 130 -0.70 7.63 21.37
C LEU A 130 0.19 8.21 22.46
N ARG A 131 -0.11 7.87 23.72
CA ARG A 131 0.63 8.32 24.90
C ARG A 131 0.82 7.15 25.85
N THR A 132 2.06 6.93 26.25
CA THR A 132 2.36 5.90 27.25
C THR A 132 1.80 6.27 28.61
N ASN A 133 1.38 5.26 29.36
CA ASN A 133 1.13 5.32 30.79
C ASN A 133 0.96 3.89 31.30
N GLY A 134 1.88 3.42 32.13
CA GLY A 134 2.05 2.02 32.55
C GLY A 134 0.76 1.27 32.88
N GLY A 135 0.77 -0.04 32.70
CA GLY A 135 -0.35 -0.95 32.94
C GLY A 135 0.05 -2.37 32.60
N GLU A 136 -0.84 -3.34 32.85
CA GLU A 136 -0.57 -4.75 32.57
C GLU A 136 -0.86 -5.09 31.09
N GLU A 137 0.02 -5.88 30.48
CA GLU A 137 -0.03 -6.23 29.06
C GLU A 137 -0.95 -7.44 28.77
N TYR A 138 -2.21 -7.25 28.43
CA TYR A 138 -3.13 -8.37 28.14
C TYR A 138 -3.13 -8.78 26.66
N CYS A 139 -2.03 -9.39 26.21
CA CYS A 139 -1.82 -9.81 24.80
C CYS A 139 -2.94 -10.71 24.25
N GLY A 140 -3.40 -11.70 25.02
CA GLY A 140 -4.51 -12.56 24.60
C GLY A 140 -5.80 -11.77 24.37
N THR A 141 -6.12 -10.86 25.28
CA THR A 141 -7.33 -10.02 25.21
C THR A 141 -7.32 -9.08 24.01
N VAL A 142 -6.20 -8.41 23.71
CA VAL A 142 -6.13 -7.49 22.58
C VAL A 142 -6.22 -8.22 21.23
N ILE A 143 -5.60 -9.40 21.11
CA ILE A 143 -5.75 -10.25 19.92
C ILE A 143 -7.22 -10.65 19.74
N ASP A 144 -7.85 -11.21 20.77
CA ASP A 144 -9.26 -11.63 20.72
C ASP A 144 -10.21 -10.48 20.34
N LYS A 145 -10.04 -9.29 20.94
CA LYS A 145 -10.83 -8.10 20.61
C LYS A 145 -10.63 -7.65 19.16
N SER A 146 -9.38 -7.57 18.70
CA SER A 146 -9.08 -7.17 17.32
C SER A 146 -9.71 -8.12 16.29
N LEU A 147 -9.81 -9.41 16.58
CA LEU A 147 -10.45 -10.41 15.71
C LEU A 147 -11.97 -10.31 15.67
N LYS A 148 -12.58 -9.79 16.74
CA LYS A 148 -14.04 -9.67 16.90
C LYS A 148 -14.58 -8.34 16.39
N HIS A 149 -13.85 -7.26 16.58
CA HIS A 149 -14.33 -5.91 16.31
C HIS A 149 -13.89 -5.39 14.93
N LEU A 150 -12.72 -5.80 14.43
CA LEU A 150 -12.27 -5.38 13.11
C LEU A 150 -12.97 -6.17 12.00
N GLU A 151 -13.28 -5.47 10.92
CA GLU A 151 -13.85 -6.05 9.70
C GLU A 151 -12.75 -6.66 8.82
N TRP A 152 -12.32 -7.86 9.18
CA TRP A 152 -11.38 -8.64 8.38
C TRP A 152 -12.01 -9.10 7.06
N LYS A 153 -11.36 -8.82 5.92
CA LYS A 153 -11.81 -9.28 4.60
C LYS A 153 -11.66 -10.80 4.46
N ASP A 154 -12.43 -11.39 3.56
CA ASP A 154 -12.49 -12.83 3.31
C ASP A 154 -12.06 -13.22 1.89
N GLY A 155 -11.44 -12.30 1.14
CA GLY A 155 -10.91 -12.58 -0.19
C GLY A 155 -9.78 -13.60 -0.15
N LYS A 156 -9.79 -14.52 -1.13
CA LYS A 156 -8.78 -15.60 -1.27
C LYS A 156 -7.33 -15.06 -1.21
N ASN A 157 -7.10 -13.93 -1.86
CA ASN A 157 -5.80 -13.30 -1.97
C ASN A 157 -5.57 -12.17 -0.95
N ASP A 158 -6.49 -11.92 -0.01
CA ASP A 158 -6.29 -10.89 1.01
C ASP A 158 -5.25 -11.36 2.03
N LEU A 159 -4.27 -10.53 2.33
CA LEU A 159 -3.30 -10.79 3.40
C LEU A 159 -3.83 -10.19 4.69
N LYS A 160 -3.90 -10.99 5.76
CA LYS A 160 -4.40 -10.56 7.06
C LYS A 160 -3.38 -10.85 8.14
N MET A 161 -2.92 -9.81 8.81
CA MET A 161 -1.82 -9.91 9.76
C MET A 161 -2.09 -9.05 10.98
N ILE A 162 -1.83 -9.64 12.14
CA ILE A 162 -1.65 -8.92 13.39
C ILE A 162 -0.15 -8.75 13.61
N PHE A 163 0.27 -7.54 13.95
CA PHE A 163 1.57 -7.26 14.54
C PHE A 163 1.34 -6.76 15.95
N ILE A 164 1.63 -7.60 16.93
CA ILE A 164 1.57 -7.24 18.34
C ILE A 164 2.97 -6.92 18.85
N ALA A 165 3.10 -5.82 19.59
CA ALA A 165 4.37 -5.35 20.13
C ALA A 165 4.24 -4.94 21.60
N GLY A 166 5.21 -5.34 22.43
CA GLY A 166 5.20 -5.17 23.90
C GLY A 166 6.50 -5.64 24.53
N ASN A 167 6.63 -5.52 25.85
CA ASN A 167 7.89 -5.79 26.56
C ASN A 167 7.73 -6.67 27.82
N GLU A 168 6.53 -7.15 28.13
CA GLU A 168 6.27 -8.02 29.29
C GLU A 168 5.83 -9.44 28.89
N GLY A 169 5.27 -10.21 29.83
CA GLY A 169 4.85 -11.59 29.58
C GLY A 169 3.69 -11.68 28.60
N PHE A 170 3.84 -12.45 27.52
CA PHE A 170 2.80 -12.63 26.49
C PHE A 170 1.55 -13.39 27.00
N ASN A 171 1.65 -14.01 28.17
CA ASN A 171 0.63 -14.86 28.79
C ASN A 171 -0.09 -14.21 29.98
N GLN A 172 -0.04 -12.89 30.09
CA GLN A 172 -0.77 -12.12 31.11
C GLN A 172 -2.27 -12.03 30.78
N GLY A 173 -3.07 -11.70 31.80
CA GLY A 173 -4.52 -11.59 31.70
C GLY A 173 -5.26 -12.93 31.80
N SER A 174 -6.60 -12.87 31.82
CA SER A 174 -7.47 -14.04 31.97
C SER A 174 -7.75 -14.78 30.66
N VAL A 175 -7.53 -14.14 29.51
CA VAL A 175 -7.75 -14.72 28.19
C VAL A 175 -6.45 -15.41 27.73
N PRO A 176 -6.44 -16.74 27.54
CA PRO A 176 -5.25 -17.43 27.04
C PRO A 176 -4.90 -16.96 25.62
N PHE A 177 -3.65 -16.54 25.42
CA PHE A 177 -3.18 -16.12 24.10
C PHE A 177 -3.31 -17.24 23.06
N SER A 178 -3.12 -18.51 23.46
CA SER A 178 -3.23 -19.66 22.58
C SER A 178 -4.64 -19.81 21.97
N SER A 179 -5.70 -19.57 22.77
CA SER A 179 -7.08 -19.59 22.28
C SER A 179 -7.36 -18.42 21.32
N SER A 180 -6.82 -17.25 21.60
CA SER A 180 -7.00 -16.05 20.76
C SER A 180 -6.28 -16.23 19.41
N ILE A 181 -5.07 -16.80 19.45
CA ILE A 181 -4.29 -17.13 18.25
C ILE A 181 -4.95 -18.25 17.44
N ALA A 182 -5.52 -19.28 18.08
CA ALA A 182 -6.27 -20.31 17.36
C ALA A 182 -7.43 -19.70 16.54
N GLN A 183 -8.19 -18.77 17.14
CA GLN A 183 -9.23 -18.01 16.44
C GLN A 183 -8.67 -17.16 15.28
N ALA A 184 -7.47 -16.58 15.44
CA ALA A 184 -6.81 -15.84 14.38
C ALA A 184 -6.53 -16.74 13.16
N ILE A 185 -5.96 -17.93 13.41
CA ILE A 185 -5.64 -18.90 12.37
C ILE A 185 -6.90 -19.41 11.65
N GLU A 186 -7.99 -19.66 12.38
CA GLU A 186 -9.28 -20.04 11.79
C GLU A 186 -9.82 -18.96 10.84
N LYS A 187 -9.50 -17.69 11.08
CA LYS A 187 -9.87 -16.54 10.25
C LYS A 187 -8.83 -16.22 9.14
N ASP A 188 -7.83 -17.07 8.93
CA ASP A 188 -6.68 -16.81 8.03
C ASP A 188 -5.92 -15.52 8.40
N VAL A 189 -5.83 -15.21 9.70
CA VAL A 189 -5.06 -14.08 10.24
C VAL A 189 -3.77 -14.59 10.87
N THR A 190 -2.63 -14.21 10.30
CA THR A 190 -1.31 -14.52 10.86
C THR A 190 -0.99 -13.60 12.03
N VAL A 191 -0.43 -14.14 13.12
CA VAL A 191 -0.01 -13.34 14.28
C VAL A 191 1.51 -13.27 14.34
N ASN A 192 2.04 -12.08 14.09
CA ASN A 192 3.45 -11.74 14.22
C ASN A 192 3.69 -11.03 15.56
N THR A 193 4.80 -11.34 16.21
CA THR A 193 5.09 -10.83 17.55
C THR A 193 6.42 -10.06 17.55
N ILE A 194 6.42 -8.88 18.16
CA ILE A 194 7.56 -7.98 18.24
C ILE A 194 7.88 -7.71 19.70
N PHE A 195 8.89 -8.37 20.23
CA PHE A 195 9.32 -8.15 21.61
C PHE A 195 10.28 -6.95 21.69
N CYS A 196 9.96 -5.97 22.53
CA CYS A 196 10.78 -4.79 22.76
C CYS A 196 11.82 -5.09 23.85
N GLY A 197 12.95 -5.65 23.43
CA GLY A 197 14.04 -6.06 24.31
C GLY A 197 14.92 -7.14 23.70
N ASP A 198 15.62 -7.88 24.57
CA ASP A 198 16.50 -8.97 24.17
C ASP A 198 15.71 -10.17 23.62
N TRP A 199 16.22 -10.77 22.54
CA TRP A 199 15.61 -11.90 21.84
C TRP A 199 15.34 -13.11 22.74
N ASN A 200 16.27 -13.45 23.65
CA ASN A 200 16.11 -14.60 24.54
C ASN A 200 15.09 -14.30 25.64
N THR A 201 15.04 -13.05 26.11
CA THR A 201 14.03 -12.62 27.09
C THR A 201 12.61 -12.76 26.53
N GLY A 202 12.35 -12.27 25.31
CA GLY A 202 11.04 -12.44 24.68
C GLY A 202 10.68 -13.92 24.42
N THR A 203 11.69 -14.77 24.17
CA THR A 203 11.48 -16.22 24.10
C THR A 203 11.02 -16.80 25.43
N GLN A 204 11.64 -16.41 26.54
CA GLN A 204 11.24 -16.83 27.90
C GLN A 204 9.85 -16.31 28.29
N LEU A 205 9.53 -15.08 27.85
CA LEU A 205 8.23 -14.44 28.04
C LEU A 205 7.16 -14.88 27.03
N ARG A 206 7.43 -15.96 26.28
CA ARG A 206 6.50 -16.65 25.37
C ARG A 206 6.09 -15.88 24.11
N TRP A 207 6.77 -14.78 23.76
CA TRP A 207 6.54 -14.06 22.51
C TRP A 207 6.83 -14.96 21.30
N LYS A 208 7.98 -15.65 21.32
CA LYS A 208 8.33 -16.61 20.26
C LYS A 208 7.29 -17.72 20.11
N GLU A 209 6.74 -18.20 21.22
CA GLU A 209 5.67 -19.19 21.18
C GLU A 209 4.40 -18.63 20.54
N GLY A 210 4.03 -17.39 20.90
CA GLY A 210 2.93 -16.66 20.26
C GLY A 210 3.07 -16.62 18.73
N ALA A 211 4.22 -16.18 18.22
CA ALA A 211 4.45 -16.16 16.76
C ALA A 211 4.38 -17.55 16.11
N VAL A 212 4.98 -18.56 16.73
CA VAL A 212 4.97 -19.95 16.20
C VAL A 212 3.54 -20.49 16.11
N LEU A 213 2.74 -20.33 17.17
CA LEU A 213 1.32 -20.72 17.15
C LEU A 213 0.53 -19.90 16.11
N GLY A 214 0.89 -18.62 15.97
CA GLY A 214 0.30 -17.67 15.03
C GLY A 214 0.72 -17.84 13.57
N LYS A 215 1.54 -18.85 13.25
CA LYS A 215 2.15 -19.06 11.93
C LYS A 215 2.88 -17.82 11.40
N GLY A 216 3.32 -16.93 12.29
CA GLY A 216 3.97 -15.67 11.97
C GLY A 216 5.43 -15.66 12.39
N GLU A 217 6.02 -14.47 12.33
CA GLU A 217 7.41 -14.26 12.69
C GLU A 217 7.54 -13.73 14.13
N TYR A 218 8.56 -14.24 14.82
CA TYR A 218 9.04 -13.68 16.07
C TYR A 218 10.19 -12.72 15.77
N MET A 219 10.05 -11.48 16.23
CA MET A 219 11.02 -10.42 16.05
C MET A 219 11.34 -9.82 17.42
N ASN A 220 12.57 -9.35 17.59
CA ASN A 220 12.92 -8.49 18.71
C ASN A 220 13.41 -7.15 18.17
N LEU A 221 13.12 -6.08 18.89
CA LEU A 221 13.60 -4.74 18.58
C LEU A 221 14.21 -4.13 19.82
N ASP A 222 15.35 -3.46 19.63
CA ASP A 222 15.80 -2.49 20.62
C ASP A 222 14.98 -1.21 20.41
N HIS A 223 14.00 -1.00 21.28
CA HIS A 223 13.14 0.18 21.23
C HIS A 223 13.90 1.49 21.49
N ASN A 224 15.13 1.42 22.04
CA ASN A 224 16.01 2.58 22.22
C ASN A 224 16.97 2.77 21.04
N GLN A 225 17.05 1.80 20.12
CA GLN A 225 17.88 1.92 18.94
C GLN A 225 17.29 3.00 18.02
N LYS A 226 18.02 4.11 17.91
CA LYS A 226 17.69 5.15 16.94
C LYS A 226 18.04 4.65 15.54
N SER A 227 17.12 4.82 14.59
CA SER A 227 17.42 4.59 13.18
C SER A 227 18.59 5.49 12.79
N THR A 228 19.64 4.91 12.18
CA THR A 228 20.78 5.69 11.69
C THR A 228 20.34 6.51 10.50
N TYR A 229 20.16 7.82 10.71
CA TYR A 229 19.87 8.74 9.63
C TYR A 229 21.08 8.87 8.70
N VAL A 230 20.92 8.42 7.47
CA VAL A 230 21.87 8.69 6.39
C VAL A 230 21.32 9.85 5.59
N ALA A 231 21.85 11.05 5.84
CA ALA A 231 21.53 12.22 5.05
C ALA A 231 21.94 11.99 3.58
N THR A 232 21.06 12.37 2.66
CA THR A 232 21.35 12.24 1.22
C THR A 232 21.28 13.59 0.53
N PRO A 233 22.03 13.79 -0.58
CA PRO A 233 21.96 15.04 -1.33
C PRO A 233 20.62 15.25 -2.07
N TYR A 234 19.68 14.31 -1.95
CA TYR A 234 18.36 14.36 -2.60
C TYR A 234 17.22 14.68 -1.63
N ASP A 235 17.47 14.65 -0.32
CA ASP A 235 16.44 14.80 0.71
C ASP A 235 15.72 16.16 0.59
N ASP A 236 16.48 17.25 0.51
CA ASP A 236 15.92 18.62 0.38
C ASP A 236 15.10 18.80 -0.90
N GLU A 237 15.57 18.25 -2.02
CA GLU A 237 14.85 18.34 -3.30
C GLU A 237 13.51 17.58 -3.22
N ILE A 238 13.49 16.39 -2.61
CA ILE A 238 12.25 15.63 -2.39
C ILE A 238 11.26 16.44 -1.55
N LEU A 239 11.72 17.06 -0.46
CA LEU A 239 10.86 17.88 0.41
C LEU A 239 10.32 19.12 -0.30
N GLU A 240 11.11 19.74 -1.19
CA GLU A 240 10.63 20.86 -2.01
C GLU A 240 9.57 20.41 -3.03
N TRP A 241 9.74 19.25 -3.66
CA TRP A 241 8.72 18.67 -4.52
C TRP A 241 7.45 18.28 -3.74
N ASN A 242 7.58 17.85 -2.48
CA ASN A 242 6.44 17.58 -1.61
C ASN A 242 5.60 18.83 -1.32
N LYS A 243 6.22 19.99 -1.12
CA LYS A 243 5.47 21.27 -0.98
C LYS A 243 4.66 21.58 -2.24
N LYS A 244 5.22 21.30 -3.43
CA LYS A 244 4.48 21.43 -4.70
C LYS A 244 3.35 20.41 -4.79
N LEU A 245 3.58 19.17 -4.35
CA LEU A 245 2.57 18.12 -4.30
C LEU A 245 1.35 18.56 -3.46
N ASN A 246 1.58 19.18 -2.30
CA ASN A 246 0.53 19.71 -1.41
C ASN A 246 -0.40 20.71 -2.12
N ASN A 247 0.13 21.48 -3.07
CA ASN A 247 -0.65 22.46 -3.84
C ASN A 247 -1.54 21.83 -4.93
N THR A 248 -1.44 20.51 -5.14
CA THR A 248 -2.28 19.78 -6.09
C THR A 248 -3.55 19.21 -5.45
N TYR A 249 -3.66 19.16 -4.12
CA TYR A 249 -4.87 18.68 -3.43
C TYR A 249 -5.95 19.75 -3.37
N VAL A 250 -7.16 19.37 -3.74
CA VAL A 250 -8.32 20.25 -3.89
C VAL A 250 -9.44 19.66 -3.07
N TYR A 251 -9.70 20.28 -1.92
CA TYR A 251 -10.66 19.72 -0.98
C TYR A 251 -12.10 19.81 -1.49
N TYR A 252 -12.93 18.88 -1.00
CA TYR A 252 -14.38 18.93 -1.07
C TYR A 252 -14.99 18.13 0.10
N GLY A 253 -16.29 18.26 0.28
CA GLY A 253 -17.04 17.65 1.36
C GLY A 253 -16.90 18.41 2.67
N ARG A 254 -17.78 18.10 3.62
CA ARG A 254 -17.87 18.80 4.91
C ARG A 254 -16.56 18.77 5.71
N GLN A 255 -15.78 17.70 5.58
CA GLN A 255 -14.50 17.53 6.29
C GLN A 255 -13.29 17.83 5.40
N GLY A 256 -13.49 18.29 4.15
CA GLY A 256 -12.41 18.35 3.18
C GLY A 256 -11.32 19.35 3.52
N GLU A 257 -11.71 20.54 3.99
CA GLU A 257 -10.76 21.56 4.41
C GLU A 257 -9.94 21.07 5.61
N ASP A 258 -10.59 20.48 6.62
CA ASP A 258 -9.94 19.90 7.79
C ASP A 258 -8.95 18.78 7.42
N LYS A 259 -9.34 17.89 6.50
CA LYS A 259 -8.47 16.80 6.00
C LYS A 259 -7.27 17.35 5.23
N LYS A 260 -7.47 18.36 4.39
CA LYS A 260 -6.36 19.04 3.69
C LYS A 260 -5.41 19.72 4.68
N MET A 261 -5.92 20.39 5.71
CA MET A 261 -5.10 20.99 6.74
C MET A 261 -4.34 19.92 7.55
N ALA A 262 -5.02 18.81 7.91
CA ALA A 262 -4.40 17.70 8.60
C ALA A 262 -3.25 17.09 7.80
N GLN A 263 -3.38 16.95 6.47
CA GLN A 263 -2.28 16.49 5.61
C GLN A 263 -1.02 17.35 5.76
N VAL A 264 -1.18 18.68 5.77
CA VAL A 264 -0.06 19.63 5.87
C VAL A 264 0.53 19.62 7.28
N GLN A 265 -0.32 19.57 8.31
CA GLN A 265 0.13 19.42 9.69
C GLN A 265 0.91 18.11 9.91
N MET A 266 0.53 17.03 9.24
CA MET A 266 1.30 15.78 9.28
C MET A 266 2.68 15.91 8.64
N ASP A 267 2.85 16.71 7.57
CA ASP A 267 4.20 17.01 7.05
C ASP A 267 5.07 17.66 8.14
N GLU A 268 4.52 18.62 8.88
CA GLU A 268 5.23 19.35 9.93
C GLU A 268 5.56 18.44 11.12
N MET A 269 4.57 17.71 11.66
CA MET A 269 4.75 16.80 12.79
C MET A 269 5.75 15.68 12.49
N VAL A 270 5.68 15.10 11.29
CA VAL A 270 6.62 14.04 10.88
C VAL A 270 8.01 14.61 10.69
N GLN A 271 8.15 15.83 10.16
CA GLN A 271 9.46 16.48 10.02
C GLN A 271 10.11 16.81 11.36
N GLU A 272 9.32 17.30 12.32
CA GLU A 272 9.78 17.55 13.70
C GLU A 272 10.29 16.27 14.37
N ALA A 273 9.62 15.14 14.13
CA ALA A 273 10.06 13.84 14.63
C ALA A 273 11.31 13.34 13.88
N SER A 274 11.34 13.45 12.55
CA SER A 274 12.47 13.02 11.72
C SER A 274 12.36 13.54 10.28
N ILE A 275 13.39 14.28 9.83
CA ILE A 275 13.53 14.69 8.42
C ILE A 275 13.47 13.49 7.48
N GLN A 276 14.11 12.38 7.86
CA GLN A 276 14.10 11.14 7.07
C GLN A 276 12.68 10.57 6.93
N ALA A 277 11.91 10.58 8.02
CA ALA A 277 10.53 10.12 8.00
C ALA A 277 9.67 11.02 7.09
N ASN A 278 9.93 12.33 7.04
CA ASN A 278 9.19 13.22 6.16
C ASN A 278 9.57 13.06 4.68
N VAL A 279 10.84 12.74 4.39
CA VAL A 279 11.25 12.32 3.04
C VAL A 279 10.53 11.03 2.64
N LYS A 280 10.49 10.03 3.53
CA LYS A 280 9.77 8.76 3.30
C LYS A 280 8.26 8.97 3.13
N ARG A 281 7.66 9.88 3.89
CA ARG A 281 6.26 10.33 3.72
C ARG A 281 6.05 10.95 2.33
N SER A 282 6.94 11.84 1.92
CA SER A 282 6.87 12.47 0.60
C SER A 282 6.88 11.45 -0.53
N VAL A 283 7.69 10.39 -0.38
CA VAL A 283 7.72 9.24 -1.31
C VAL A 283 6.41 8.46 -1.25
N ALA A 284 5.88 8.18 -0.06
CA ALA A 284 4.60 7.49 0.09
C ALA A 284 3.44 8.24 -0.56
N LYS A 285 3.42 9.58 -0.45
CA LYS A 285 2.41 10.45 -1.11
C LYS A 285 2.47 10.42 -2.64
N SER A 286 3.60 9.96 -3.18
CA SER A 286 3.77 9.74 -4.60
C SER A 286 3.46 8.31 -5.06
N SER A 287 3.01 7.44 -4.15
CA SER A 287 2.59 6.08 -4.46
C SER A 287 1.07 5.97 -4.69
N SER A 288 0.65 4.81 -5.21
CA SER A 288 -0.74 4.47 -5.49
C SER A 288 -1.60 4.26 -4.23
N ASN A 289 -0.99 3.91 -3.10
CA ASN A 289 -1.70 3.67 -1.83
C ASN A 289 -2.08 4.95 -1.09
N TYR A 290 -1.45 6.10 -1.42
CA TYR A 290 -1.85 7.38 -0.86
C TYR A 290 -3.08 7.93 -1.60
N ARG A 291 -4.27 7.48 -1.19
CA ARG A 291 -5.56 7.80 -1.81
C ARG A 291 -6.41 8.64 -0.87
N ASN A 292 -6.93 9.75 -1.38
CA ASN A 292 -7.71 10.72 -0.61
C ASN A 292 -9.08 10.99 -1.26
N SER A 293 -9.63 9.99 -1.96
CA SER A 293 -10.81 10.14 -2.79
C SER A 293 -12.06 10.57 -2.02
N THR A 294 -12.09 10.49 -0.68
CA THR A 294 -13.21 10.94 0.15
C THR A 294 -13.25 12.46 0.37
N TRP A 295 -12.14 13.16 0.12
CA TRP A 295 -12.02 14.60 0.39
C TRP A 295 -11.22 15.38 -0.63
N ASP A 296 -10.43 14.74 -1.50
CA ASP A 296 -9.68 15.37 -2.59
C ASP A 296 -10.36 15.14 -3.94
N LEU A 297 -10.75 16.24 -4.61
CA LEU A 297 -11.43 16.22 -5.90
C LEU A 297 -10.63 15.47 -6.97
N VAL A 298 -9.31 15.60 -6.98
CA VAL A 298 -8.47 14.99 -8.02
C VAL A 298 -8.47 13.47 -7.87
N ASP A 299 -8.32 12.96 -6.65
CA ASP A 299 -8.42 11.51 -6.37
C ASP A 299 -9.86 11.01 -6.55
N ALA A 300 -10.87 11.80 -6.16
CA ALA A 300 -12.27 11.44 -6.34
C ALA A 300 -12.66 11.26 -7.82
N MET A 301 -12.01 11.97 -8.76
CA MET A 301 -12.29 11.79 -10.20
C MET A 301 -11.76 10.47 -10.77
N GLU A 302 -10.80 9.83 -10.09
CA GLU A 302 -10.16 8.58 -10.51
C GLU A 302 -10.82 7.35 -9.87
N ASP A 303 -11.65 7.56 -8.85
CA ASP A 303 -12.42 6.53 -8.16
C ASP A 303 -13.89 6.62 -8.60
N GLU A 304 -14.43 5.54 -9.16
CA GLU A 304 -15.75 5.56 -9.77
C GLU A 304 -16.87 5.89 -8.76
N GLU A 305 -16.82 5.29 -7.58
CA GLU A 305 -17.79 5.48 -6.50
C GLU A 305 -17.67 6.89 -5.91
N ALA A 306 -16.45 7.34 -5.62
CA ALA A 306 -16.22 8.69 -5.11
C ALA A 306 -16.62 9.77 -6.11
N ARG A 307 -16.38 9.55 -7.41
CA ARG A 307 -16.77 10.48 -8.48
C ARG A 307 -18.27 10.66 -8.56
N GLU A 308 -19.04 9.58 -8.39
CA GLU A 308 -20.50 9.65 -8.35
C GLU A 308 -20.96 10.46 -7.13
N GLY A 309 -20.41 10.17 -5.95
CA GLY A 309 -20.70 10.91 -4.71
C GLY A 309 -20.31 12.38 -4.77
N PHE A 310 -19.22 12.72 -5.44
CA PHE A 310 -18.68 14.08 -5.54
C PHE A 310 -19.67 15.08 -6.17
N PHE A 311 -20.41 14.70 -7.21
CA PHE A 311 -21.29 15.62 -7.94
C PHE A 311 -22.62 15.94 -7.23
N LYS A 312 -22.82 15.46 -6.00
CA LYS A 312 -23.95 15.86 -5.15
C LYS A 312 -23.82 17.34 -4.76
N SER A 313 -24.96 18.03 -4.64
CA SER A 313 -25.02 19.47 -4.36
C SER A 313 -24.29 19.87 -3.06
N GLU A 314 -24.40 19.04 -2.02
CA GLU A 314 -23.71 19.21 -0.74
C GLU A 314 -22.18 19.27 -0.88
N ASN A 315 -21.60 18.46 -1.77
CA ASN A 315 -20.15 18.43 -2.02
C ASN A 315 -19.72 19.60 -2.90
N LEU A 316 -20.49 19.92 -3.95
CA LEU A 316 -20.21 21.06 -4.83
C LEU A 316 -20.22 22.39 -4.07
N ALA A 317 -21.12 22.55 -3.08
CA ALA A 317 -21.20 23.75 -2.25
C ALA A 317 -19.95 23.97 -1.37
N THR A 318 -19.23 22.90 -1.02
CA THR A 318 -18.02 22.96 -0.19
C THR A 318 -16.74 23.23 -0.97
N LEU A 319 -16.79 23.26 -2.31
CA LEU A 319 -15.62 23.54 -3.13
C LEU A 319 -15.03 24.93 -2.81
N PRO A 320 -13.72 25.11 -3.05
CA PRO A 320 -13.09 26.43 -3.05
C PRO A 320 -13.86 27.42 -3.94
N ASP A 321 -13.87 28.70 -3.58
CA ASP A 321 -14.64 29.74 -4.28
C ASP A 321 -14.31 29.82 -5.78
N SER A 322 -13.06 29.51 -6.15
CA SER A 322 -12.61 29.46 -7.55
C SER A 322 -13.29 28.37 -8.39
N LEU A 323 -13.92 27.38 -7.75
CA LEU A 323 -14.56 26.23 -8.39
C LEU A 323 -16.07 26.13 -8.12
N ARG A 324 -16.58 26.72 -7.02
CA ARG A 324 -17.98 26.56 -6.57
C ARG A 324 -19.05 26.88 -7.64
N ASN A 325 -18.77 27.86 -8.49
CA ASN A 325 -19.70 28.31 -9.54
C ASN A 325 -19.40 27.72 -10.93
N LYS A 326 -18.46 26.79 -11.03
CA LYS A 326 -18.09 26.16 -12.31
C LYS A 326 -19.05 25.04 -12.68
N SER A 327 -19.26 24.84 -13.98
CA SER A 327 -20.01 23.70 -14.49
C SER A 327 -19.27 22.38 -14.23
N LYS A 328 -20.01 21.27 -14.23
CA LYS A 328 -19.44 19.91 -14.16
C LYS A 328 -18.28 19.70 -15.14
N LYS A 329 -18.45 20.16 -16.39
CA LYS A 329 -17.42 20.06 -17.44
C LYS A 329 -16.15 20.84 -17.08
N GLU A 330 -16.29 22.04 -16.53
CA GLU A 330 -15.15 22.86 -16.10
C GLU A 330 -14.44 22.29 -14.88
N ILE A 331 -15.19 21.76 -13.89
CA ILE A 331 -14.62 21.10 -12.71
C ILE A 331 -13.82 19.86 -13.13
N THR A 332 -14.38 19.01 -14.01
CA THR A 332 -13.67 17.84 -14.54
C THR A 332 -12.43 18.24 -15.33
N ALA A 333 -12.50 19.29 -16.15
CA ALA A 333 -11.34 19.79 -16.89
C ALA A 333 -10.24 20.31 -15.95
N PHE A 334 -10.62 21.04 -14.90
CA PHE A 334 -9.71 21.53 -13.87
C PHE A 334 -9.03 20.37 -13.12
N ALA A 335 -9.81 19.37 -12.66
CA ALA A 335 -9.29 18.19 -11.98
C ALA A 335 -8.31 17.41 -12.86
N LYS A 336 -8.58 17.29 -14.17
CA LYS A 336 -7.67 16.65 -15.13
C LYS A 336 -6.33 17.40 -15.25
N VAL A 337 -6.34 18.73 -15.32
CA VAL A 337 -5.11 19.53 -15.34
C VAL A 337 -4.32 19.34 -14.05
N LYS A 338 -5.00 19.39 -12.90
CA LYS A 338 -4.38 19.16 -11.58
C LYS A 338 -3.81 17.76 -11.44
N LYS A 339 -4.48 16.74 -12.01
CA LYS A 339 -3.97 15.36 -12.06
C LYS A 339 -2.66 15.29 -12.85
N GLN A 340 -2.58 15.91 -14.02
CA GLN A 340 -1.36 15.93 -14.84
C GLN A 340 -0.19 16.59 -14.10
N GLU A 341 -0.45 17.72 -13.44
CA GLU A 341 0.53 18.40 -12.57
C GLU A 341 1.00 17.47 -11.44
N ARG A 342 0.04 16.86 -10.70
CA ARG A 342 0.32 15.91 -9.62
C ARG A 342 1.18 14.75 -10.08
N THR A 343 0.80 14.09 -11.17
CA THR A 343 1.55 12.95 -11.72
C THR A 343 2.97 13.34 -12.11
N SER A 344 3.18 14.53 -12.69
CA SER A 344 4.53 15.01 -13.01
C SER A 344 5.38 15.21 -11.75
N ILE A 345 4.80 15.76 -10.68
CA ILE A 345 5.47 15.96 -9.38
C ILE A 345 5.80 14.60 -8.72
N GLN A 346 4.82 13.69 -8.68
CA GLN A 346 4.97 12.35 -8.11
C GLN A 346 6.09 11.57 -8.82
N ASN A 347 6.12 11.61 -10.16
CA ASN A 347 7.19 10.99 -10.94
C ASN A 347 8.58 11.57 -10.59
N LYS A 348 8.66 12.88 -10.33
CA LYS A 348 9.91 13.52 -9.95
C LYS A 348 10.38 13.09 -8.56
N ILE A 349 9.47 13.00 -7.60
CA ILE A 349 9.75 12.45 -6.26
C ILE A 349 10.28 11.02 -6.37
N GLN A 350 9.62 10.16 -7.18
CA GLN A 350 10.04 8.79 -7.40
C GLN A 350 11.41 8.67 -8.09
N GLU A 351 11.70 9.53 -9.07
CA GLU A 351 13.02 9.61 -9.72
C GLU A 351 14.13 9.95 -8.70
N LEU A 352 13.88 10.94 -7.84
CA LEU A 352 14.81 11.34 -6.79
C LEU A 352 14.97 10.24 -5.73
N ASN A 353 13.88 9.56 -5.36
CA ASN A 353 13.94 8.45 -4.41
C ASN A 353 14.81 7.30 -4.93
N LYS A 354 14.73 6.96 -6.22
CA LYS A 354 15.63 5.95 -6.82
C LYS A 354 17.11 6.33 -6.68
N LYS A 355 17.45 7.62 -6.85
CA LYS A 355 18.83 8.10 -6.65
C LYS A 355 19.23 8.07 -5.18
N ARG A 356 18.30 8.43 -4.30
CA ARG A 356 18.44 8.37 -2.84
C ARG A 356 18.73 6.95 -2.35
N ASP A 357 17.94 5.97 -2.77
CA ASP A 357 18.12 4.57 -2.37
C ASP A 357 19.46 4.01 -2.88
N ASN A 358 19.84 4.35 -4.12
CA ASN A 358 21.15 3.97 -4.66
C ASN A 358 22.32 4.62 -3.90
N TYR A 359 22.15 5.85 -3.41
CA TYR A 359 23.14 6.52 -2.58
C TYR A 359 23.26 5.83 -1.22
N ILE A 360 22.14 5.56 -0.56
CA ILE A 360 22.12 4.88 0.74
C ILE A 360 22.77 3.50 0.62
N LYS A 361 22.38 2.68 -0.36
CA LYS A 361 22.97 1.35 -0.61
C LYS A 361 24.49 1.37 -0.78
N LYS A 362 25.05 2.42 -1.39
CA LYS A 362 26.51 2.57 -1.57
C LYS A 362 27.22 2.97 -0.28
N GLN A 363 26.53 3.65 0.63
CA GLN A 363 27.08 4.12 1.91
C GLN A 363 26.87 3.12 3.06
N SER A 364 25.87 2.23 2.94
CA SER A 364 25.54 1.23 3.98
C SER A 364 26.18 -0.13 3.70
N LEU A 365 27.07 -0.61 4.59
CA LEU A 365 27.60 -1.99 4.61
C LEU A 365 26.82 -2.94 5.55
N SER A 366 25.64 -2.56 6.05
CA SER A 366 24.79 -3.45 6.86
C SER A 366 23.30 -3.11 6.73
N GLU A 367 22.46 -4.14 6.60
CA GLU A 367 21.00 -4.04 6.69
C GLU A 367 20.57 -3.59 8.10
N SER A 368 19.60 -2.68 8.21
CA SER A 368 19.09 -2.22 9.49
C SER A 368 18.05 -3.19 10.06
N ASN A 369 18.22 -3.61 11.32
CA ASN A 369 17.27 -4.43 12.08
C ASN A 369 16.09 -3.60 12.66
N GLY A 370 15.46 -2.74 11.85
CA GLY A 370 14.33 -1.90 12.27
C GLY A 370 12.97 -2.60 12.18
N LEU A 371 11.96 -2.02 12.82
CA LEU A 371 10.55 -2.46 12.78
C LEU A 371 10.05 -2.72 11.35
N GLU A 372 10.36 -1.81 10.43
CA GLU A 372 9.98 -1.94 9.01
C GLU A 372 10.59 -3.18 8.33
N SER A 373 11.88 -3.44 8.52
CA SER A 373 12.54 -4.60 7.90
C SER A 373 11.88 -5.90 8.38
N ALA A 374 11.62 -5.96 9.68
CA ALA A 374 11.00 -7.09 10.35
C ALA A 374 9.57 -7.34 9.82
N MET A 375 8.74 -6.29 9.77
CA MET A 375 7.38 -6.36 9.21
C MET A 375 7.38 -6.76 7.74
N PHE A 376 8.27 -6.18 6.93
CA PHE A 376 8.35 -6.48 5.51
C PHE A 376 8.71 -7.93 5.23
N GLN A 377 9.67 -8.50 5.96
CA GLN A 377 10.04 -9.91 5.81
C GLN A 377 8.87 -10.83 6.15
N ALA A 378 8.14 -10.54 7.23
CA ALA A 378 6.96 -11.30 7.62
C ALA A 378 5.87 -11.23 6.54
N ILE A 379 5.57 -10.04 6.01
CA ILE A 379 4.57 -9.84 4.97
C ILE A 379 4.99 -10.56 3.68
N LYS A 380 6.26 -10.42 3.26
CA LYS A 380 6.78 -11.08 2.05
C LYS A 380 6.67 -12.60 2.16
N LYS A 381 7.01 -13.17 3.31
CA LYS A 381 6.85 -14.61 3.58
C LYS A 381 5.39 -15.03 3.51
N GLN A 382 4.48 -14.33 4.18
CA GLN A 382 3.04 -14.61 4.14
C GLN A 382 2.46 -14.50 2.73
N SER A 383 2.97 -13.55 1.93
CA SER A 383 2.52 -13.33 0.56
C SER A 383 2.96 -14.42 -0.42
N SER A 384 4.03 -15.18 -0.10
CA SER A 384 4.60 -16.20 -1.00
C SER A 384 3.68 -17.39 -1.27
N SER A 385 2.69 -17.63 -0.40
CA SER A 385 1.65 -18.64 -0.62
C SER A 385 0.45 -18.10 -1.41
N LYS A 386 0.50 -16.83 -1.84
CA LYS A 386 -0.54 -16.12 -2.58
C LYS A 386 0.05 -15.54 -3.87
N GLU A 387 -0.80 -14.96 -4.73
CA GLU A 387 -0.42 -14.48 -6.06
C GLU A 387 0.23 -13.07 -6.04
N TYR A 388 1.10 -12.82 -5.06
CA TYR A 388 1.76 -11.53 -4.88
C TYR A 388 3.12 -11.45 -5.56
N THR A 389 3.39 -10.31 -6.16
CA THR A 389 4.70 -9.87 -6.65
C THR A 389 5.11 -8.58 -5.96
N TRP A 390 6.43 -8.34 -5.89
CA TRP A 390 7.03 -7.20 -5.21
C TRP A 390 8.10 -6.61 -6.12
N ASP A 391 7.97 -5.33 -6.47
CA ASP A 391 8.96 -4.58 -7.26
C ASP A 391 10.02 -3.86 -6.41
#